data_AF-A0A352FJY8-F1
#
_entry.id   AF-A0A352FJY8-F1
#
_cell.length_a   1.000
_cell.length_b   1.000
_cell.length_c   1.000
_cell.angle_alpha   90.00
_cell.angle_beta   90.00
_cell.angle_gamma   90.00
#
_symmetry.space_group_name_H-M   'P 1'
#
loop_
_entity.id
_entity.type
_entity.pdbx_description
1 polymer ?
#
loop_
_entity_poly.entity_id
_entity_poly.type
_entity_poly.pdbx_seq_one_letter_code
_entity_poly.pdbx_strand_id
1 'polypeptide(L)'
;MNRRPGLAVLICRMFKRWVACGTALASLAGGSLGNANQSHVGAASANVNLDGLRWIGTWATAPQPSLPGNRQIFRNQSLRLIVHTSVGGTKVRIKISNTFGDQTLVFGSAQIARRAAGPDIDPTSDRSLTFRGQASTRVAARSMVLSDPVSLDVPPLADLAISLFLPDRTKATTSHILALQTNYVSPESGDSTAAVNFPVAKTIVSWPFLTGVDVAASHRGISIVAFGSSLTDGDGSTKNTNRRWPVIFRREL
;
A
#
# COMPACT_ATOMS: atom_id res chain seq x y z
N MET A 1 38.46 -28.99 -2.73
CA MET A 1 37.51 -30.07 -2.40
C MET A 1 36.47 -29.52 -1.43
N ASN A 2 35.22 -29.44 -1.90
CA ASN A 2 34.00 -29.04 -1.19
C ASN A 2 33.76 -29.83 0.09
N ARG A 3 33.27 -29.18 1.17
CA ARG A 3 32.10 -29.63 1.95
C ARG A 3 31.38 -28.44 2.62
N ARG A 4 30.10 -28.28 2.30
CA ARG A 4 29.10 -27.48 3.04
C ARG A 4 28.56 -28.30 4.23
N PRO A 5 28.12 -27.69 5.33
CA PRO A 5 27.13 -28.31 6.20
C PRO A 5 25.72 -27.79 5.86
N GLY A 6 24.78 -28.73 5.72
CA GLY A 6 23.36 -28.46 5.52
C GLY A 6 22.69 -28.04 6.82
N LEU A 7 21.78 -27.07 6.73
CA LEU A 7 20.93 -26.64 7.83
C LEU A 7 19.57 -27.33 7.70
N ALA A 8 19.24 -28.18 8.66
CA ALA A 8 17.95 -28.84 8.79
C ALA A 8 16.89 -27.81 9.24
N VAL A 9 15.75 -27.78 8.54
CA VAL A 9 14.57 -26.99 8.90
C VAL A 9 13.62 -27.88 9.71
N LEU A 10 13.44 -27.54 10.98
CA LEU A 10 12.45 -28.18 11.86
C LEU A 10 11.13 -27.41 11.75
N ILE A 11 10.11 -28.06 11.17
CA ILE A 11 8.73 -27.55 11.10
C ILE A 11 8.00 -27.93 12.39
N CYS A 12 7.56 -26.94 13.17
CA CYS A 12 6.64 -27.17 14.28
C CYS A 12 5.20 -26.86 13.82
N ARG A 13 4.40 -27.91 13.64
CA ARG A 13 2.93 -27.86 13.55
C ARG A 13 2.38 -28.24 14.92
N MET A 14 1.44 -27.48 15.48
CA MET A 14 0.20 -27.87 16.20
C MET A 14 -0.47 -26.54 16.64
N PHE A 15 -1.79 -26.33 16.72
CA PHE A 15 -2.88 -27.14 17.27
C PHE A 15 -4.22 -26.77 16.62
N LYS A 16 -5.10 -27.76 16.44
CA LYS A 16 -6.51 -27.62 16.06
C LYS A 16 -7.32 -28.55 16.97
N ARG A 17 -8.38 -28.04 17.61
CA ARG A 17 -9.70 -28.67 17.90
C ARG A 17 -10.33 -28.15 19.18
N TRP A 18 -11.62 -27.81 19.09
CA TRP A 18 -12.69 -28.21 20.02
C TRP A 18 -13.95 -28.57 19.19
N VAL A 19 -14.79 -29.44 19.74
CA VAL A 19 -15.83 -30.30 19.10
C VAL A 19 -17.20 -30.05 19.75
N ALA A 20 -18.31 -30.20 18.99
CA ALA A 20 -19.58 -30.89 19.33
C ALA A 20 -20.61 -30.58 18.19
N CYS A 21 -21.17 -31.50 17.39
CA CYS A 21 -22.01 -32.69 17.59
C CYS A 21 -23.46 -32.40 18.03
N GLY A 22 -24.40 -32.59 17.09
CA GLY A 22 -25.84 -32.61 17.31
C GLY A 22 -26.54 -33.19 16.09
N THR A 23 -27.03 -34.43 16.21
CA THR A 23 -27.79 -35.18 15.19
C THR A 23 -29.29 -35.03 15.41
N ALA A 24 -30.08 -34.92 14.33
CA ALA A 24 -31.49 -35.31 14.30
C ALA A 24 -31.93 -35.69 12.87
N LEU A 25 -32.88 -36.62 12.82
CA LEU A 25 -33.24 -37.55 11.74
C LEU A 25 -34.08 -36.98 10.58
N ALA A 26 -34.05 -37.73 9.48
CA ALA A 26 -34.69 -37.50 8.18
C ALA A 26 -36.21 -37.73 8.14
N SER A 27 -36.86 -37.14 7.14
CA SER A 27 -38.06 -37.70 6.49
C SER A 27 -38.01 -37.48 4.98
N LEU A 28 -38.38 -38.51 4.23
CA LEU A 28 -38.33 -38.65 2.77
C LEU A 28 -39.66 -38.19 2.15
N ALA A 29 -39.59 -37.46 1.03
CA ALA A 29 -40.63 -37.46 0.00
C ALA A 29 -39.97 -37.21 -1.37
N GLY A 30 -40.25 -38.10 -2.32
CA GLY A 30 -39.55 -38.24 -3.60
C GLY A 30 -39.86 -37.18 -4.66
N GLY A 31 -39.03 -37.15 -5.69
CA GLY A 31 -39.24 -36.35 -6.89
C GLY A 31 -38.04 -36.37 -7.83
N SER A 32 -38.17 -37.16 -8.90
CA SER A 32 -37.45 -37.22 -10.18
C SER A 32 -36.18 -36.40 -10.45
N LEU A 33 -35.24 -37.10 -11.08
CA LEU A 33 -33.99 -36.68 -11.73
C LEU A 33 -34.15 -35.47 -12.67
N GLY A 34 -33.24 -34.52 -12.52
CA GLY A 34 -33.00 -33.39 -13.43
C GLY A 34 -31.58 -32.88 -13.25
N ASN A 35 -30.66 -33.41 -14.05
CA ASN A 35 -29.24 -33.15 -13.97
C ASN A 35 -28.93 -31.76 -14.57
N ALA A 36 -28.62 -30.77 -13.73
CA ALA A 36 -28.10 -29.48 -14.20
C ALA A 36 -26.90 -29.07 -13.34
N ASN A 37 -25.74 -29.63 -13.68
CA ASN A 37 -24.45 -29.28 -13.11
C ASN A 37 -24.00 -27.93 -13.69
N GLN A 38 -24.58 -26.82 -13.23
CA GLN A 38 -24.02 -25.49 -13.49
C GLN A 38 -22.99 -25.18 -12.42
N SER A 39 -21.75 -25.61 -12.69
CA SER A 39 -20.58 -25.02 -12.05
C SER A 39 -20.53 -23.54 -12.44
N HIS A 40 -20.96 -22.66 -11.53
CA HIS A 40 -20.61 -21.25 -11.59
C HIS A 40 -19.09 -21.13 -11.40
N VAL A 41 -18.36 -21.31 -12.51
CA VAL A 41 -17.00 -20.79 -12.63
C VAL A 41 -17.13 -19.29 -12.62
N GLY A 42 -17.06 -18.70 -11.42
CA GLY A 42 -16.88 -17.27 -11.24
C GLY A 42 -15.53 -16.89 -11.82
N ALA A 43 -15.46 -16.72 -13.14
CA ALA A 43 -14.36 -16.05 -13.78
C ALA A 43 -14.32 -14.64 -13.19
N ALA A 44 -13.32 -14.37 -12.37
CA ALA A 44 -13.01 -13.02 -11.94
C ALA A 44 -12.88 -12.17 -13.20
N SER A 45 -13.84 -11.28 -13.44
CA SER A 45 -13.81 -10.34 -14.55
C SER A 45 -12.55 -9.51 -14.42
N ALA A 46 -11.50 -9.91 -15.15
CA ALA A 46 -10.37 -9.05 -15.42
C ALA A 46 -10.95 -7.83 -16.14
N ASN A 47 -10.95 -6.68 -15.48
CA ASN A 47 -11.25 -5.41 -16.11
C ASN A 47 -10.24 -5.20 -17.24
N VAL A 48 -10.56 -5.67 -18.44
CA VAL A 48 -9.81 -5.36 -19.65
C VAL A 48 -10.17 -3.92 -19.98
N ASN A 49 -9.27 -3.02 -19.63
CA ASN A 49 -9.36 -1.64 -20.05
C ASN A 49 -9.11 -1.59 -21.57
N LEU A 50 -9.95 -0.89 -22.32
CA LEU A 50 -9.94 -0.86 -23.80
C LEU A 50 -8.62 -0.34 -24.40
N ASP A 51 -7.77 0.31 -23.59
CA ASP A 51 -6.43 0.78 -23.94
C ASP A 51 -5.35 -0.32 -23.87
N GLY A 52 -5.70 -1.52 -23.41
CA GLY A 52 -4.74 -2.58 -23.19
C GLY A 52 -3.81 -2.38 -21.99
N LEU A 53 -4.23 -1.55 -21.04
CA LEU A 53 -3.48 -1.28 -19.82
C LEU A 53 -4.05 -2.09 -18.65
N ARG A 54 -3.16 -2.65 -17.83
CA ARG A 54 -3.52 -3.34 -16.58
C ARG A 54 -2.98 -2.58 -15.37
N TRP A 55 -3.77 -2.56 -14.30
CA TRP A 55 -3.31 -2.02 -13.02
C TRP A 55 -2.37 -3.02 -12.32
N ILE A 56 -1.18 -2.57 -11.99
CA ILE A 56 -0.14 -3.34 -11.30
C ILE A 56 0.33 -2.55 -10.08
N GLY A 57 0.43 -3.22 -8.93
CA GLY A 57 1.04 -2.62 -7.74
C GLY A 57 2.53 -2.40 -7.99
N THR A 58 2.96 -1.14 -8.08
CA THR A 58 4.38 -0.82 -8.21
C THR A 58 5.08 -0.72 -6.86
N TRP A 59 4.31 -0.41 -5.82
CA TRP A 59 4.78 -0.36 -4.45
C TRP A 59 3.63 -0.71 -3.51
N ALA A 60 3.91 -1.43 -2.43
CA ALA A 60 2.97 -1.72 -1.37
C ALA A 60 3.71 -1.95 -0.05
N THR A 61 2.98 -1.79 1.05
CA THR A 61 3.49 -2.09 2.39
C THR A 61 2.40 -2.69 3.26
N ALA A 62 2.78 -3.50 4.24
CA ALA A 62 1.84 -4.09 5.19
C ALA A 62 1.47 -3.04 6.27
N PRO A 63 0.19 -2.62 6.36
CA PRO A 63 -0.22 -1.74 7.43
C PRO A 63 -0.24 -2.50 8.76
N GLN A 64 0.12 -1.78 9.83
CA GLN A 64 0.06 -2.25 11.21
C GLN A 64 -0.51 -1.16 12.11
N PRO A 65 -1.02 -1.53 13.31
CA PRO A 65 -1.36 -0.54 14.31
C PRO A 65 -0.11 0.23 14.77
N SER A 66 -0.29 1.49 15.15
CA SER A 66 0.76 2.23 15.85
C SER A 66 1.16 1.52 17.15
N LEU A 67 2.46 1.44 17.44
CA LEU A 67 2.93 0.94 18.73
C LEU A 67 2.42 1.83 19.87
N PRO A 68 2.04 1.26 21.03
CA PRO A 68 1.72 2.03 22.23
C PRO A 68 2.84 3.03 22.57
N GLY A 69 2.48 4.24 22.98
CA GLY A 69 3.43 5.31 23.36
C GLY A 69 4.09 6.08 22.20
N ASN A 70 4.18 5.50 20.98
CA ASN A 70 4.89 6.10 19.85
C ASN A 70 3.96 6.56 18.71
N ARG A 71 2.70 6.85 19.03
CA ARG A 71 1.71 7.27 18.02
C ARG A 71 1.99 8.70 17.56
N GLN A 72 2.31 8.86 16.28
CA GLN A 72 2.39 10.19 15.67
C GLN A 72 1.03 10.87 15.70
N ILE A 73 1.03 12.16 16.01
CA ILE A 73 -0.14 13.02 15.95
C ILE A 73 0.20 14.15 14.99
N PHE A 74 -0.67 14.37 14.01
CA PHE A 74 -0.56 15.44 13.03
C PHE A 74 -1.70 16.43 13.24
N ARG A 75 -1.45 17.71 13.02
CA ARG A 75 -2.46 18.77 13.16
C ARG A 75 -2.20 19.85 12.11
N ASN A 76 -3.15 20.06 11.19
CA ASN A 76 -3.00 21.08 10.15
C ASN A 76 -1.64 20.98 9.44
N GLN A 77 -1.30 19.76 9.02
CA GLN A 77 0.04 19.37 8.55
C GLN A 77 -0.03 18.56 7.26
N SER A 78 0.98 18.72 6.43
CA SER A 78 1.22 17.89 5.26
C SER A 78 2.28 16.84 5.56
N LEU A 79 2.08 15.64 5.02
CA LEU A 79 3.07 14.58 4.96
C LEU A 79 3.63 14.53 3.53
N ARG A 80 4.92 14.28 3.37
CA ARG A 80 5.58 13.96 2.09
C ARG A 80 6.23 12.59 2.23
N LEU A 81 5.60 11.60 1.62
CA LEU A 81 5.93 10.18 1.73
C LEU A 81 6.64 9.72 0.45
N ILE A 82 7.89 9.32 0.59
CA ILE A 82 8.71 8.83 -0.52
C ILE A 82 8.49 7.32 -0.67
N VAL A 83 8.28 6.86 -1.90
CA VAL A 83 8.20 5.43 -2.23
C VAL A 83 9.09 5.14 -3.42
N HIS A 84 9.64 3.93 -3.47
CA HIS A 84 10.47 3.47 -4.58
C HIS A 84 9.67 2.49 -5.44
N THR A 85 9.49 2.82 -6.72
CA THR A 85 8.67 2.03 -7.65
C THR A 85 9.42 0.77 -8.10
N SER A 86 8.68 -0.29 -8.41
CA SER A 86 9.23 -1.50 -9.02
C SER A 86 9.02 -1.52 -10.54
N VAL A 87 7.77 -1.34 -10.96
CA VAL A 87 7.33 -1.25 -12.36
C VAL A 87 6.92 0.18 -12.71
N GLY A 88 7.16 0.58 -13.96
CA GLY A 88 6.68 1.86 -14.48
C GLY A 88 5.26 1.76 -15.07
N GLY A 89 4.67 2.91 -15.40
CA GLY A 89 3.38 3.02 -16.07
C GLY A 89 3.02 4.47 -16.43
N THR A 90 1.89 4.66 -17.11
CA THR A 90 1.48 5.97 -17.66
C THR A 90 0.32 6.62 -16.90
N LYS A 91 -0.32 5.86 -16.01
CA LYS A 91 -1.28 6.37 -15.03
C LYS A 91 -0.93 5.82 -13.66
N VAL A 92 -1.27 6.55 -12.62
CA VAL A 92 -1.00 6.18 -11.22
C VAL A 92 -2.24 6.40 -10.35
N ARG A 93 -2.35 5.61 -9.29
CA ARG A 93 -3.32 5.81 -8.20
C ARG A 93 -2.75 5.30 -6.89
N ILE A 94 -3.23 5.84 -5.77
CA ILE A 94 -2.73 5.49 -4.44
C ILE A 94 -3.80 4.81 -3.59
N LYS A 95 -3.35 3.96 -2.65
CA LYS A 95 -4.18 3.29 -1.65
C LYS A 95 -3.91 3.88 -0.27
N ILE A 96 -4.95 4.42 0.33
CA ILE A 96 -4.92 4.99 1.69
C ILE A 96 -5.78 4.13 2.60
N SER A 97 -5.25 3.79 3.77
CA SER A 97 -5.90 2.90 4.73
C SER A 97 -6.08 3.56 6.09
N ASN A 98 -7.28 3.37 6.65
CA ASN A 98 -7.65 3.63 8.04
C ASN A 98 -8.05 2.31 8.75
N THR A 99 -7.45 1.19 8.33
CA THR A 99 -7.82 -0.17 8.78
C THR A 99 -7.72 -0.37 10.29
N PHE A 100 -6.81 0.32 10.98
CA PHE A 100 -6.67 0.25 12.44
C PHE A 100 -7.25 1.46 13.19
N GLY A 101 -7.87 2.42 12.48
CA GLY A 101 -8.54 3.55 13.09
C GLY A 101 -9.91 3.21 13.66
N ASP A 102 -10.29 3.92 14.70
CA ASP A 102 -11.60 3.88 15.38
C ASP A 102 -12.47 5.10 15.03
N GLN A 103 -11.91 6.08 14.33
CA GLN A 103 -12.59 7.31 13.90
C GLN A 103 -12.42 7.51 12.40
N THR A 104 -13.32 8.29 11.80
CA THR A 104 -13.19 8.73 10.41
C THR A 104 -11.95 9.60 10.24
N LEU A 105 -11.12 9.26 9.26
CA LEU A 105 -9.92 9.97 8.88
C LEU A 105 -10.22 10.93 7.74
N VAL A 106 -9.76 12.17 7.83
CA VAL A 106 -9.99 13.22 6.82
C VAL A 106 -8.66 13.59 6.16
N PHE A 107 -8.63 13.55 4.83
CA PHE A 107 -7.56 14.14 4.02
C PHE A 107 -8.13 15.34 3.27
N GLY A 108 -7.48 16.50 3.42
CA GLY A 108 -7.89 17.73 2.75
C GLY A 108 -7.49 17.75 1.28
N SER A 109 -6.22 17.45 1.01
CA SER A 109 -5.62 17.45 -0.32
C SER A 109 -4.62 16.31 -0.43
N ALA A 110 -4.41 15.79 -1.63
CA ALA A 110 -3.35 14.83 -1.92
C ALA A 110 -2.69 15.13 -3.27
N GLN A 111 -1.38 14.95 -3.35
CA GLN A 111 -0.58 15.17 -4.55
C GLN A 111 0.38 14.00 -4.77
N ILE A 112 0.79 13.81 -6.02
CA ILE A 112 1.84 12.86 -6.40
C ILE A 112 2.75 13.47 -7.45
N ALA A 113 4.05 13.29 -7.27
CA ALA A 113 5.05 13.75 -8.21
C ALA A 113 6.25 12.79 -8.24
N ARG A 114 7.08 12.90 -9.26
CA ARG A 114 8.44 12.34 -9.24
C ARG A 114 9.26 13.13 -8.23
N ARG A 115 10.05 12.41 -7.42
CA ARG A 115 10.97 13.03 -6.47
C ARG A 115 12.15 13.63 -7.23
N ALA A 116 12.50 14.87 -6.91
CA ALA A 116 13.73 15.50 -7.40
C ALA A 116 14.91 15.11 -6.48
N ALA A 117 14.89 15.58 -5.23
CA ALA A 117 15.88 15.26 -4.21
C ALA A 117 15.31 15.54 -2.82
N GLY A 118 15.73 14.80 -1.80
CA GLY A 118 15.26 15.07 -0.43
C GLY A 118 13.73 15.04 -0.34
N PRO A 119 13.08 16.11 0.15
CA PRO A 119 11.62 16.22 0.17
C PRO A 119 11.02 16.89 -1.08
N ASP A 120 11.87 17.35 -2.00
CA ASP A 120 11.49 18.17 -3.14
C ASP A 120 11.04 17.32 -4.34
N ILE A 121 10.20 17.92 -5.16
CA ILE A 121 9.58 17.28 -6.31
C ILE A 121 9.97 17.94 -7.63
N ASP A 122 9.85 17.18 -8.71
CA ASP A 122 9.85 17.73 -10.06
C ASP A 122 8.47 18.36 -10.35
N PRO A 123 8.37 19.70 -10.46
CA PRO A 123 7.09 20.39 -10.64
C PRO A 123 6.37 20.01 -11.94
N THR A 124 7.09 19.57 -12.98
CA THR A 124 6.47 19.17 -14.25
C THR A 124 5.64 17.89 -14.11
N SER A 125 5.95 17.11 -13.08
CA SER A 125 5.34 15.82 -12.77
C SER A 125 4.27 15.90 -11.68
N ASP A 126 4.04 17.07 -11.08
CA ASP A 126 3.09 17.21 -9.97
C ASP A 126 1.64 17.06 -10.43
N ARG A 127 0.88 16.25 -9.70
CA ARG A 127 -0.50 15.90 -10.04
C ARG A 127 -1.37 15.85 -8.80
N SER A 128 -2.47 16.61 -8.85
CA SER A 128 -3.53 16.53 -7.87
C SER A 128 -4.21 15.17 -7.94
N LEU A 129 -4.40 14.57 -6.76
CA LEU A 129 -5.15 13.34 -6.60
C LEU A 129 -6.57 13.69 -6.15
N THR A 130 -7.55 12.99 -6.73
CA THR A 130 -8.95 13.07 -6.34
C THR A 130 -9.46 11.71 -5.85
N PHE A 131 -10.58 11.72 -5.15
CA PHE A 131 -11.28 10.54 -4.68
C PHE A 131 -12.75 10.68 -5.06
N ARG A 132 -13.20 9.90 -6.05
CA ARG A 132 -14.55 10.03 -6.62
C ARG A 132 -14.84 11.45 -7.12
N GLY A 133 -13.85 12.05 -7.77
CA GLY A 133 -13.89 13.40 -8.32
C GLY A 133 -13.70 14.54 -7.30
N GLN A 134 -13.51 14.22 -6.01
CA GLN A 134 -13.33 15.23 -4.95
C GLN A 134 -11.86 15.35 -4.54
N ALA A 135 -11.37 16.58 -4.31
CA ALA A 135 -10.00 16.81 -3.84
C ALA A 135 -9.76 16.33 -2.40
N SER A 136 -10.81 16.37 -1.57
CA SER A 136 -10.79 15.87 -0.20
C SER A 136 -11.47 14.51 -0.09
N THR A 137 -11.11 13.73 0.93
CA THR A 137 -11.75 12.44 1.18
C THR A 137 -11.87 12.13 2.67
N ARG A 138 -12.93 11.38 3.00
CA ARG A 138 -13.19 10.85 4.34
C ARG A 138 -13.08 9.34 4.28
N VAL A 139 -12.15 8.77 5.03
CA VAL A 139 -11.95 7.32 5.14
C VAL A 139 -12.56 6.85 6.45
N ALA A 140 -13.66 6.11 6.36
CA ALA A 140 -14.34 5.56 7.54
C ALA A 140 -13.39 4.73 8.41
N ALA A 141 -13.72 4.60 9.69
CA ALA A 141 -13.01 3.69 10.59
C ALA A 141 -12.97 2.28 9.99
N ARG A 142 -11.82 1.60 10.14
CA ARG A 142 -11.61 0.22 9.63
C ARG A 142 -11.77 0.07 8.12
N SER A 143 -11.63 1.15 7.36
CA SER A 143 -11.81 1.15 5.90
C SER A 143 -10.55 1.58 5.15
N MET A 144 -10.59 1.50 3.83
CA MET A 144 -9.58 2.01 2.92
C MET A 144 -10.23 2.66 1.71
N VAL A 145 -9.48 3.54 1.04
CA VAL A 145 -9.90 4.20 -0.19
C VAL A 145 -8.78 4.16 -1.23
N LEU A 146 -9.19 4.20 -2.49
CA LEU A 146 -8.32 4.31 -3.66
C LEU A 146 -8.55 5.69 -4.28
N SER A 147 -7.48 6.37 -4.69
CA SER A 147 -7.63 7.59 -5.48
C SER A 147 -8.17 7.27 -6.87
N ASP A 148 -8.76 8.28 -7.50
CA ASP A 148 -8.99 8.25 -8.94
C ASP A 148 -7.64 8.18 -9.67
N PRO A 149 -7.59 7.59 -10.87
CA PRO A 149 -6.36 7.52 -11.64
C PRO A 149 -5.98 8.88 -12.22
N VAL A 150 -4.70 9.21 -12.20
CA VAL A 150 -4.15 10.40 -12.84
C VAL A 150 -3.05 10.04 -13.85
N SER A 151 -2.98 10.79 -14.95
CA SER A 151 -1.93 10.63 -15.96
C SER A 151 -0.60 11.16 -15.44
N LEU A 152 0.36 10.25 -15.28
CA LEU A 152 1.72 10.51 -14.83
C LEU A 152 2.62 9.41 -15.38
N ASP A 153 3.66 9.80 -16.12
CA ASP A 153 4.70 8.88 -16.53
C ASP A 153 5.59 8.53 -15.33
N VAL A 154 5.42 7.31 -14.84
CA VAL A 154 6.17 6.73 -13.73
C VAL A 154 7.23 5.80 -14.31
N PRO A 155 8.53 6.14 -14.18
CA PRO A 155 9.60 5.21 -14.57
C PRO A 155 9.67 4.01 -13.60
N PRO A 156 10.15 2.84 -14.06
CA PRO A 156 10.52 1.76 -13.16
C PRO A 156 11.71 2.19 -12.28
N LEU A 157 11.79 1.69 -11.05
CA LEU A 157 12.90 1.94 -10.12
C LEU A 157 13.15 3.43 -9.84
N ALA A 158 12.07 4.21 -9.81
CA ALA A 158 12.09 5.65 -9.54
C ALA A 158 11.51 5.95 -8.17
N ASP A 159 11.90 7.09 -7.61
CA ASP A 159 11.30 7.60 -6.38
C ASP A 159 10.09 8.50 -6.73
N LEU A 160 8.95 8.20 -6.13
CA LEU A 160 7.77 9.06 -6.14
C LEU A 160 7.61 9.71 -4.78
N ALA A 161 7.10 10.93 -4.77
CA ALA A 161 6.76 11.67 -3.58
C ALA A 161 5.25 11.89 -3.52
N ILE A 162 4.61 11.27 -2.53
CA ILE A 162 3.17 11.36 -2.29
C ILE A 162 2.93 12.30 -1.13
N SER A 163 2.18 13.36 -1.37
CA SER A 163 1.84 14.32 -0.33
C SER A 163 0.41 14.15 0.14
N LEU A 164 0.19 14.19 1.45
CA LEU A 164 -1.13 14.07 2.08
C LEU A 164 -1.33 15.20 3.09
N PHE A 165 -2.37 16.01 2.94
CA PHE A 165 -2.73 17.06 3.89
C PHE A 165 -3.76 16.56 4.91
N LEU A 166 -3.43 16.73 6.19
CA LEU A 166 -4.26 16.39 7.34
C LEU A 166 -4.73 17.69 8.02
N PRO A 167 -5.93 18.20 7.69
CA PRO A 167 -6.43 19.46 8.24
C PRO A 167 -6.76 19.33 9.74
N ASP A 168 -7.30 18.18 10.13
CA ASP A 168 -7.75 17.92 11.50
C ASP A 168 -6.64 17.29 12.35
N ARG A 169 -6.81 17.38 13.68
CA ARG A 169 -5.98 16.62 14.61
C ARG A 169 -6.14 15.12 14.37
N THR A 170 -5.12 14.52 13.77
CA THR A 170 -5.14 13.15 13.28
C THR A 170 -4.13 12.29 14.01
N LYS A 171 -4.59 11.18 14.59
CA LYS A 171 -3.73 10.16 15.19
C LYS A 171 -3.35 9.13 14.11
N ALA A 172 -2.07 8.87 13.91
CA ALA A 172 -1.57 7.85 12.97
C ALA A 172 -1.80 6.43 13.50
N THR A 173 -3.06 5.96 13.50
CA THR A 173 -3.45 4.63 13.99
C THR A 173 -3.04 3.50 13.04
N THR A 174 -3.02 3.79 11.75
CA THR A 174 -2.60 2.88 10.68
C THR A 174 -1.28 3.39 10.10
N SER A 175 -0.24 2.57 10.15
CA SER A 175 1.09 2.95 9.68
C SER A 175 1.89 1.72 9.24
N HIS A 176 3.04 1.95 8.63
CA HIS A 176 4.09 0.96 8.50
C HIS A 176 5.39 1.52 9.09
N ILE A 177 5.89 0.91 10.17
CA ILE A 177 6.96 1.50 10.98
C ILE A 177 8.37 1.17 10.48
N LEU A 178 8.52 0.13 9.66
CA LEU A 178 9.82 -0.32 9.15
C LEU A 178 10.06 0.21 7.73
N ALA A 179 9.80 1.49 7.50
CA ALA A 179 9.89 2.03 6.14
C ALA A 179 11.31 1.98 5.56
N LEU A 180 12.32 2.14 6.43
CA LEU A 180 13.73 2.32 6.04
C LEU A 180 13.88 3.39 4.93
N GLN A 181 12.99 4.38 4.97
CA GLN A 181 12.87 5.49 4.04
C GLN A 181 12.61 6.75 4.86
N THR A 182 13.33 7.82 4.57
CA THR A 182 13.07 9.14 5.14
C THR A 182 11.86 9.75 4.45
N ASN A 183 10.87 10.08 5.26
CA ASN A 183 9.67 10.82 4.91
C ASN A 183 9.63 12.12 5.71
N TYR A 184 8.81 13.07 5.29
CA TYR A 184 8.86 14.44 5.81
C TYR A 184 7.49 14.89 6.28
N VAL A 185 7.49 15.77 7.28
CA VAL A 185 6.29 16.36 7.87
C VAL A 185 6.49 17.88 7.89
N SER A 186 5.48 18.61 7.41
CA SER A 186 5.50 20.07 7.41
C SER A 186 5.35 20.65 8.82
N PRO A 187 5.64 21.95 9.02
CA PRO A 187 5.12 22.68 10.17
C PRO A 187 3.58 22.62 10.23
N GLU A 188 3.01 22.96 11.38
CA GLU A 188 1.54 23.10 11.56
C GLU A 188 1.00 24.37 10.87
N SER A 189 1.34 24.54 9.58
CA SER A 189 1.09 25.72 8.75
C SER A 189 0.06 25.48 7.64
N GLY A 190 -0.56 24.30 7.59
CA GLY A 190 -1.59 23.97 6.61
C GLY A 190 -1.11 23.14 5.43
N ASP A 191 -1.77 23.34 4.29
CA ASP A 191 -1.55 22.56 3.08
C ASP A 191 -0.25 23.00 2.40
N SER A 192 0.67 22.05 2.27
CA SER A 192 1.94 22.19 1.55
C SER A 192 2.13 21.05 0.55
N THR A 193 1.04 20.39 0.16
CA THR A 193 1.09 19.16 -0.66
C THR A 193 1.71 19.40 -2.03
N ALA A 194 1.41 20.53 -2.66
CA ALA A 194 1.93 20.98 -3.96
C ALA A 194 3.24 21.78 -3.87
N ALA A 195 3.82 21.94 -2.67
CA ALA A 195 5.04 22.74 -2.51
C ALA A 195 6.24 22.05 -3.17
N VAL A 196 6.81 22.67 -4.21
CA VAL A 196 8.00 22.15 -4.93
C VAL A 196 9.15 21.93 -3.96
N ASN A 197 9.45 22.95 -3.16
CA ASN A 197 10.31 22.86 -2.00
C ASN A 197 9.45 22.64 -0.77
N PHE A 198 9.44 21.42 -0.25
CA PHE A 198 8.53 21.07 0.82
C PHE A 198 9.05 21.61 2.16
N PRO A 199 8.27 22.39 2.92
CA PRO A 199 8.71 22.89 4.21
C PRO A 199 8.83 21.72 5.18
N VAL A 200 10.02 21.48 5.75
CA VAL A 200 10.26 20.35 6.66
C VAL A 200 10.34 20.86 8.10
N ALA A 201 9.40 20.43 8.94
CA ALA A 201 9.52 20.59 10.40
C ALA A 201 10.23 19.40 11.05
N LYS A 202 9.95 18.19 10.56
CA LYS A 202 10.61 16.97 11.05
C LYS A 202 10.59 15.86 10.00
N THR A 203 11.47 14.88 10.19
CA THR A 203 11.48 13.64 9.42
C THR A 203 10.85 12.49 10.19
N ILE A 204 10.23 11.55 9.48
CA ILE A 204 9.75 10.27 10.01
C ILE A 204 10.30 9.13 9.16
N VAL A 205 10.38 7.93 9.74
CA VAL A 205 10.85 6.71 9.06
C VAL A 205 9.74 5.65 8.98
N SER A 206 8.53 6.12 8.76
CA SER A 206 7.32 5.31 8.63
C SER A 206 6.45 5.82 7.48
N TRP A 207 5.53 4.99 6.98
CA TRP A 207 4.47 5.40 6.05
C TRP A 207 3.12 5.40 6.77
N PRO A 208 2.69 6.54 7.36
CA PRO A 208 1.35 6.66 7.90
C PRO A 208 0.31 6.59 6.77
N PHE A 209 -0.71 5.75 6.93
CA PHE A 209 -1.90 5.60 6.07
C PHE A 209 -1.67 5.15 4.62
N LEU A 210 -0.55 5.48 3.97
CA LEU A 210 -0.22 5.06 2.61
C LEU A 210 0.16 3.58 2.60
N THR A 211 -0.58 2.77 1.85
CA THR A 211 -0.41 1.30 1.82
C THR A 211 -0.11 0.72 0.45
N GLY A 212 -0.30 1.49 -0.61
CA GLY A 212 0.07 1.07 -1.95
C GLY A 212 0.03 2.17 -2.99
N VAL A 213 0.75 1.91 -4.09
CA VAL A 213 0.73 2.68 -5.33
C VAL A 213 0.57 1.69 -6.47
N ASP A 214 -0.47 1.88 -7.28
CA ASP A 214 -0.68 1.11 -8.49
C ASP A 214 -0.38 1.99 -9.71
N VAL A 215 0.18 1.38 -10.75
CA VAL A 215 0.39 2.00 -12.06
C VAL A 215 -0.37 1.25 -13.15
N ALA A 216 -0.82 1.96 -14.17
CA ALA A 216 -1.34 1.37 -15.39
C ALA A 216 -0.17 1.08 -16.33
N ALA A 217 0.15 -0.20 -16.51
CA ALA A 217 1.27 -0.66 -17.32
C ALA A 217 0.79 -1.53 -18.50
N SER A 218 1.66 -1.73 -19.48
CA SER A 218 1.39 -2.63 -20.61
C SER A 218 1.11 -4.06 -20.11
N HIS A 219 0.34 -4.83 -20.89
CA HIS A 219 -0.10 -6.20 -20.57
C HIS A 219 1.00 -7.20 -20.16
N ARG A 220 2.27 -6.90 -20.40
CA ARG A 220 3.41 -7.77 -20.07
C ARG A 220 3.89 -7.62 -18.63
N GLY A 221 3.40 -6.64 -17.89
CA GLY A 221 3.80 -6.46 -16.49
C GLY A 221 3.23 -7.56 -15.58
N ILE A 222 4.08 -8.07 -14.69
CA ILE A 222 3.72 -9.08 -13.68
C ILE A 222 3.94 -8.47 -12.30
N SER A 223 3.05 -8.76 -11.35
CA SER A 223 3.21 -8.42 -9.93
C SER A 223 3.67 -9.66 -9.17
N ILE A 224 4.74 -9.53 -8.39
CA ILE A 224 5.20 -10.56 -7.45
C ILE A 224 5.01 -10.02 -6.04
N VAL A 225 4.39 -10.80 -5.17
CA VAL A 225 4.16 -10.42 -3.76
C VAL A 225 4.99 -11.33 -2.87
N ALA A 226 5.84 -10.73 -2.05
CA ALA A 226 6.64 -11.44 -1.06
C ALA A 226 5.94 -11.41 0.30
N PHE A 227 5.78 -12.58 0.92
CA PHE A 227 5.28 -12.72 2.29
C PHE A 227 6.38 -13.30 3.17
N GLY A 228 6.58 -12.74 4.37
CA GLY A 228 7.59 -13.23 5.30
C GLY A 228 7.71 -12.41 6.57
N SER A 229 8.88 -12.46 7.18
CA SER A 229 9.20 -11.76 8.43
C SER A 229 9.70 -10.33 8.17
N SER A 230 10.12 -9.63 9.23
CA SER A 230 10.80 -8.33 9.12
C SER A 230 12.02 -8.36 8.19
N LEU A 231 12.68 -9.51 8.03
CA LEU A 231 13.79 -9.68 7.09
C LEU A 231 13.33 -9.53 5.64
N THR A 232 12.14 -10.04 5.31
CA THR A 232 11.51 -9.85 3.99
C THR A 232 11.17 -8.39 3.75
N ASP A 233 10.78 -7.67 4.80
CA ASP A 233 10.48 -6.23 4.77
C ASP A 233 11.76 -5.36 4.62
N GLY A 234 12.90 -5.92 5.01
CA GLY A 234 14.22 -5.33 4.83
C GLY A 234 14.95 -4.98 6.12
N ASP A 235 14.52 -5.49 7.27
CA ASP A 235 15.23 -5.30 8.54
C ASP A 235 16.73 -5.62 8.40
N GLY A 236 17.58 -4.78 9.00
CA GLY A 236 19.03 -4.81 8.79
C GLY A 236 19.54 -4.12 7.52
N SER A 237 18.67 -3.63 6.63
CA SER A 237 19.09 -2.84 5.46
C SER A 237 19.42 -1.38 5.81
N THR A 238 20.32 -0.78 5.04
CA THR A 238 20.69 0.64 5.21
C THR A 238 19.55 1.55 4.74
N LYS A 239 19.11 2.45 5.63
CA LYS A 239 18.06 3.45 5.33
C LYS A 239 18.36 4.23 4.06
N ASN A 240 17.32 4.52 3.27
CA ASN A 240 17.38 5.31 2.03
C ASN A 240 18.22 4.72 0.89
N THR A 241 18.77 3.50 1.03
CA THR A 241 19.55 2.88 -0.05
C THR A 241 18.71 2.03 -1.01
N ASN A 242 17.42 1.83 -0.70
CA ASN A 242 16.51 0.96 -1.45
C ASN A 242 17.10 -0.46 -1.66
N ARG A 243 17.86 -0.96 -0.68
CA ARG A 243 18.44 -2.31 -0.68
C ARG A 243 17.61 -3.34 0.11
N ARG A 244 16.33 -3.06 0.35
CA ARG A 244 15.40 -4.02 0.97
C ARG A 244 15.23 -5.22 0.02
N TRP A 245 15.04 -6.42 0.57
CA TRP A 245 14.99 -7.66 -0.22
C TRP A 245 14.07 -7.59 -1.47
N PRO A 246 12.82 -7.08 -1.38
CA PRO A 246 11.94 -7.02 -2.54
C PRO A 246 12.45 -6.10 -3.65
N VAL A 247 13.19 -5.05 -3.29
CA VAL A 247 13.77 -4.11 -4.25
C VAL A 247 14.98 -4.72 -4.95
N ILE A 248 15.86 -5.41 -4.21
CA ILE A 248 16.98 -6.14 -4.81
C ILE A 248 16.46 -7.21 -5.75
N PHE A 249 15.52 -8.04 -5.29
CA PHE A 249 14.91 -9.08 -6.11
C PHE A 249 14.36 -8.54 -7.42
N ARG A 250 13.69 -7.38 -7.39
CA ARG A 250 13.19 -6.71 -8.60
C ARG A 250 14.31 -6.27 -9.56
N ARG A 251 15.46 -5.82 -9.05
CA ARG A 251 16.57 -5.36 -9.90
C ARG A 251 17.24 -6.51 -10.67
N GLU A 252 17.16 -7.72 -10.15
CA GLU A 252 17.76 -8.91 -10.76
C GLU A 252 16.81 -9.66 -11.73
N LEU A 253 15.60 -9.15 -11.96
CA LEU A 253 14.61 -9.66 -12.93
C LEU A 253 14.64 -8.88 -14.24
#